data_AF-A0A3L7SND6-F1
#
_entry.id   AF-A0A3L7SND6-F1
#
_cell.length_a   1.000
_cell.length_b   1.000
_cell.length_c   1.000
_cell.angle_alpha   90.00
_cell.angle_beta   90.00
_cell.angle_gamma   90.00
#
_symmetry.space_group_name_H-M   'P 1'
#
loop_
_entity.id
_entity.type
_entity.pdbx_description
1 polymer ?
#
loop_
_entity_poly.entity_id
_entity_poly.type
_entity_poly.pdbx_seq_one_letter_code
_entity_poly.pdbx_strand_id
1 'polypeptide(L)'
;NGVDGKAGAVGPAGPKGERGAAGSDLRSGARDITALLRLPDAARLDNAVLRRIGDTVELSLAGLRSKKRIDAVLGKVPAGFRPSRHQSQCTSDVDFEQVRVSVDAEGSAAITAAQPKQAAGLASTSTSLVWLTDDEWPTKLPGKDWR
;
A
#
# COMPACT_ATOMS: atom_id res chain seq x y z
N ASN A 1 10.12 -62.80 18.71
CA ASN A 1 8.77 -62.48 18.18
C ASN A 1 8.68 -61.00 17.93
N GLY A 2 8.44 -60.61 16.67
CA GLY A 2 8.24 -59.22 16.24
C GLY A 2 9.02 -58.91 14.96
N VAL A 3 8.41 -59.14 13.79
CA VAL A 3 8.90 -58.63 12.51
C VAL A 3 8.01 -57.45 12.17
N ASP A 4 8.50 -56.23 12.35
CA ASP A 4 7.72 -55.04 12.00
C ASP A 4 7.71 -54.86 10.48
N GLY A 5 6.51 -54.87 9.91
CA GLY A 5 6.27 -54.74 8.47
C GLY A 5 6.73 -53.37 7.94
N LYS A 6 7.45 -53.38 6.81
CA LYS A 6 7.93 -52.16 6.16
C LYS A 6 6.76 -51.32 5.62
N ALA A 7 6.79 -50.03 5.92
CA ALA A 7 5.82 -49.04 5.40
C ALA A 7 5.84 -48.99 3.87
N GLY A 8 4.65 -48.89 3.26
CA GLY A 8 4.47 -48.78 1.80
C GLY A 8 4.99 -47.44 1.24
N ALA A 9 5.42 -47.46 -0.03
CA ALA A 9 6.07 -46.32 -0.67
C ALA A 9 5.11 -45.13 -0.90
N VAL A 10 5.60 -43.91 -0.64
CA VAL A 10 4.90 -42.65 -0.92
C VAL A 10 4.89 -42.39 -2.43
N GLY A 11 3.72 -42.03 -2.98
CA GLY A 11 3.57 -41.70 -4.41
C GLY A 11 4.28 -40.41 -4.81
N PRO A 12 4.59 -40.21 -6.10
CA PRO A 12 5.40 -39.08 -6.56
C PRO A 12 4.66 -37.75 -6.40
N ALA A 13 5.40 -36.71 -6.02
CA ALA A 13 4.90 -35.34 -5.99
C ALA A 13 4.57 -34.86 -7.42
N GLY A 14 3.41 -34.22 -7.60
CA GLY A 14 3.04 -33.59 -8.87
C GLY A 14 3.97 -32.40 -9.20
N PRO A 15 4.13 -32.03 -10.47
CA PRO A 15 5.02 -30.95 -10.87
C PRO A 15 4.52 -29.61 -10.30
N LYS A 16 5.43 -28.88 -9.66
CA LYS A 16 5.19 -27.51 -9.19
C LYS A 16 5.06 -26.59 -10.41
N GLY A 17 3.94 -25.88 -10.55
CA GLY A 17 3.76 -24.89 -11.62
C GLY A 17 4.84 -23.81 -11.58
N GLU A 18 5.34 -23.41 -12.76
CA GLU A 18 6.38 -22.39 -12.87
C GLU A 18 5.82 -21.01 -12.50
N ARG A 19 6.45 -20.35 -11.53
CA ARG A 19 6.22 -18.92 -11.27
C ARG A 19 6.94 -18.14 -12.38
N GLY A 20 6.19 -17.29 -13.10
CA GLY A 20 6.74 -16.46 -14.17
C GLY A 20 7.96 -15.65 -13.72
N ALA A 21 8.91 -15.45 -14.64
CA ALA A 21 10.14 -14.72 -14.34
C ALA A 21 9.84 -13.30 -13.84
N ALA A 22 10.28 -13.00 -12.62
CA ALA A 22 10.29 -11.64 -12.10
C ALA A 22 11.20 -10.78 -12.99
N GLY A 23 10.61 -9.93 -13.83
CA GLY A 23 11.33 -9.02 -14.69
C GLY A 23 12.08 -7.96 -13.87
N SER A 24 13.36 -8.21 -13.61
CA SER A 24 14.38 -7.30 -13.04
C SER A 24 14.14 -6.78 -11.61
N ASP A 25 14.70 -7.50 -10.64
CA ASP A 25 14.79 -7.20 -9.20
C ASP A 25 15.57 -5.91 -8.79
N LEU A 26 15.75 -4.90 -9.65
CA LEU A 26 16.63 -3.76 -9.31
C LEU A 26 16.11 -2.35 -9.61
N ARG A 27 14.88 -2.18 -10.09
CA ARG A 27 14.27 -0.84 -10.13
C ARG A 27 13.04 -0.84 -9.27
N SER A 28 13.21 -0.42 -8.00
CA SER A 28 12.07 0.03 -7.20
C SER A 28 11.42 1.13 -8.02
N GLY A 29 10.28 0.88 -8.65
CA GLY A 29 9.59 1.84 -9.49
C GLY A 29 8.94 2.91 -8.61
N ALA A 30 9.75 3.62 -7.81
CA ALA A 30 9.30 4.63 -6.87
C ALA A 30 8.78 5.83 -7.66
N ARG A 31 7.52 6.16 -7.46
CA ARG A 31 6.82 7.22 -8.17
C ARG A 31 6.27 8.23 -7.19
N ASP A 32 6.53 9.50 -7.47
CA ASP A 32 5.77 10.59 -6.87
C ASP A 32 4.37 10.64 -7.49
N ILE A 33 3.37 10.30 -6.69
CA ILE A 33 1.96 10.33 -7.05
C ILE A 33 1.21 11.51 -6.44
N THR A 34 1.89 12.48 -5.84
CA THR A 34 1.27 13.61 -5.13
C THR A 34 0.27 14.35 -6.00
N ALA A 35 0.63 14.59 -7.27
CA ALA A 35 -0.23 15.28 -8.23
C ALA A 35 -1.47 14.48 -8.65
N LEU A 36 -1.53 13.17 -8.34
CA LEU A 36 -2.69 12.33 -8.59
C LEU A 36 -3.70 12.38 -7.44
N LEU A 37 -3.30 12.90 -6.27
CA LEU A 37 -4.15 13.02 -5.10
C LEU A 37 -4.93 14.34 -5.12
N ARG A 38 -6.12 14.32 -4.54
CA ARG A 38 -7.03 15.45 -4.34
C ARG A 38 -7.28 15.60 -2.85
N LEU A 39 -6.68 16.63 -2.26
CA LEU A 39 -6.85 16.89 -0.85
C LEU A 39 -8.12 17.72 -0.60
N PRO A 40 -8.84 17.46 0.51
CA PRO A 40 -9.96 18.30 0.90
C PRO A 40 -9.50 19.73 1.25
N ASP A 41 -10.46 20.64 1.33
CA ASP A 41 -10.19 22.03 1.71
C ASP A 41 -9.41 22.12 3.01
N ALA A 42 -8.45 23.06 3.06
CA ALA A 42 -7.52 23.28 4.16
C ALA A 42 -6.51 22.14 4.46
N ALA A 43 -6.57 21.01 3.75
CA ALA A 43 -5.56 19.95 3.85
C ALA A 43 -4.39 20.16 2.88
N ARG A 44 -3.20 19.72 3.28
CA ARG A 44 -1.96 19.74 2.50
C ARG A 44 -1.20 18.44 2.70
N LEU A 45 -0.42 18.07 1.70
CA LEU A 45 0.49 16.95 1.68
C LEU A 45 1.73 17.41 0.93
N ASP A 46 2.91 17.13 1.47
CA ASP A 46 4.15 17.53 0.80
C ASP A 46 4.46 16.53 -0.31
N ASN A 47 4.49 15.23 0.01
CA ASN A 47 4.74 14.17 -0.96
C ASN A 47 3.88 12.91 -0.69
N ALA A 48 3.50 12.23 -1.76
CA ALA A 48 3.01 10.86 -1.77
C ALA A 48 3.89 10.02 -2.70
N VAL A 49 4.60 9.04 -2.16
CA VAL A 49 5.53 8.18 -2.92
C VAL A 49 5.02 6.75 -2.90
N LEU A 50 4.93 6.15 -4.08
CA LEU A 50 4.52 4.76 -4.26
C LEU A 50 5.70 3.96 -4.80
N ARG A 51 6.15 2.94 -4.08
CA ARG A 51 7.26 2.08 -4.46
C ARG A 51 6.78 0.64 -4.55
N ARG A 52 7.17 -0.08 -5.60
CA ARG A 52 6.94 -1.54 -5.72
C ARG A 52 8.28 -2.25 -5.94
N ILE A 53 8.49 -3.34 -5.20
CA ILE A 53 9.61 -4.27 -5.34
C ILE A 53 9.01 -5.69 -5.34
N GLY A 54 9.12 -6.39 -6.47
CA GLY A 54 8.37 -7.64 -6.66
C GLY A 54 6.88 -7.44 -6.41
N ASP A 55 6.32 -8.21 -5.49
CA ASP A 55 4.89 -8.14 -5.13
C ASP A 55 4.63 -7.26 -3.90
N THR A 56 5.66 -6.62 -3.34
CA THR A 56 5.51 -5.72 -2.19
C THR A 56 5.44 -4.27 -2.65
N VAL A 57 4.43 -3.56 -2.16
CA VAL A 57 4.19 -2.14 -2.42
C VAL A 57 4.27 -1.36 -1.11
N GLU A 58 4.91 -0.21 -1.15
CA GLU A 58 4.90 0.80 -0.09
C GLU A 58 4.26 2.10 -0.63
N LEU A 59 3.33 2.66 0.13
CA LEU A 59 2.86 4.05 -0.04
C LEU A 59 3.33 4.87 1.17
N SER A 60 4.21 5.84 0.92
CA SER A 60 4.64 6.81 1.91
C SER A 60 3.89 8.13 1.70
N LEU A 61 3.28 8.66 2.76
CA LEU A 61 2.68 10.00 2.79
C LEU A 61 3.51 10.87 3.73
N ALA A 62 4.06 11.96 3.21
CA ALA A 62 4.88 12.89 3.97
C ALA A 62 4.20 14.25 4.12
N GLY A 63 4.14 14.73 5.36
CA GLY A 63 3.64 16.06 5.69
C GLY A 63 2.14 16.24 5.54
N LEU A 64 1.35 15.18 5.74
CA LEU A 64 -0.11 15.30 5.76
C LEU A 64 -0.51 16.21 6.93
N ARG A 65 -1.28 17.26 6.63
CA ARG A 65 -1.74 18.26 7.60
C ARG A 65 -3.06 18.89 7.16
N SER A 66 -3.82 19.44 8.09
CA SER A 66 -5.04 20.19 7.79
C SER A 66 -5.44 21.14 8.91
N LYS A 67 -6.00 22.31 8.57
CA LYS A 67 -6.63 23.21 9.56
C LYS A 67 -8.06 22.81 9.94
N LYS A 68 -8.59 21.74 9.34
CA LYS A 68 -9.93 21.18 9.57
C LYS A 68 -9.85 19.66 9.66
N ARG A 69 -10.83 19.04 10.31
CA ARG A 69 -11.01 17.58 10.32
C ARG A 69 -10.88 17.00 8.90
N ILE A 70 -10.05 15.97 8.75
CA ILE A 70 -9.96 15.19 7.52
C ILE A 70 -10.94 14.01 7.59
N ASP A 71 -11.80 13.88 6.58
CA ASP A 71 -12.67 12.72 6.35
C ASP A 71 -12.93 12.63 4.84
N ALA A 72 -11.95 12.10 4.10
CA ALA A 72 -11.91 12.23 2.65
C ALA A 72 -11.22 11.05 1.95
N VAL A 73 -11.68 10.79 0.72
CA VAL A 73 -10.95 10.01 -0.28
C VAL A 73 -9.92 10.94 -0.94
N LEU A 74 -8.65 10.66 -0.72
CA LEU A 74 -7.54 11.44 -1.28
C LEU A 74 -7.24 11.07 -2.73
N GLY A 75 -7.60 9.86 -3.16
CA GLY A 75 -7.33 9.40 -4.52
C GLY A 75 -7.50 7.89 -4.63
N LYS A 76 -6.93 7.31 -5.68
CA LYS A 76 -6.88 5.86 -5.89
C LYS A 76 -5.46 5.40 -6.14
N VAL A 77 -5.13 4.22 -5.64
CA VAL A 77 -3.87 3.55 -5.98
C VAL A 77 -3.89 3.18 -7.47
N PRO A 78 -2.88 3.57 -8.26
CA PRO A 78 -2.78 3.22 -9.66
C PRO A 78 -2.71 1.70 -9.89
N ALA A 79 -3.19 1.25 -11.05
CA ALA A 79 -3.02 -0.14 -11.50
C ALA A 79 -1.53 -0.52 -11.52
N GLY A 80 -1.23 -1.76 -11.16
CA GLY A 80 0.14 -2.23 -10.95
C GLY A 80 0.63 -2.09 -9.52
N PHE A 81 -0.16 -1.51 -8.62
CA PHE A 81 0.22 -1.26 -7.24
C PHE A 81 -0.93 -1.52 -6.24
N ARG A 82 -2.12 -1.90 -6.70
CA ARG A 82 -3.31 -1.97 -5.84
C ARG A 82 -3.16 -3.09 -4.81
N PRO A 83 -3.64 -2.91 -3.58
CA PRO A 83 -3.51 -3.96 -2.57
C PRO A 83 -4.44 -5.13 -2.85
N SER A 84 -3.98 -6.35 -2.58
CA SER A 84 -4.83 -7.55 -2.62
C SER A 84 -5.79 -7.63 -1.43
N ARG A 85 -5.48 -6.92 -0.34
CA ARG A 85 -6.30 -6.86 0.89
C ARG A 85 -6.29 -5.45 1.47
N HIS A 86 -7.41 -5.04 2.07
CA HIS A 86 -7.55 -3.72 2.67
C HIS A 86 -6.42 -3.48 3.69
N GLN A 87 -5.86 -2.29 3.67
CA GLN A 87 -4.84 -1.85 4.61
C GLN A 87 -5.29 -0.60 5.33
N SER A 88 -4.94 -0.51 6.61
CA SER A 88 -5.17 0.69 7.39
C SER A 88 -4.10 0.85 8.44
N GLN A 89 -3.65 2.08 8.62
CA GLN A 89 -2.70 2.46 9.66
C GLN A 89 -3.16 3.76 10.33
N CYS A 90 -3.12 3.77 11.66
CA CYS A 90 -3.29 5.01 12.42
C CYS A 90 -1.91 5.57 12.75
N THR A 91 -1.77 6.87 12.56
CA THR A 91 -0.64 7.67 13.06
C THR A 91 -1.20 8.88 13.79
N SER A 92 -0.33 9.67 14.43
CA SER A 92 -0.68 10.96 15.00
C SER A 92 0.32 12.03 14.60
N ASP A 93 -0.06 13.28 14.77
CA ASP A 93 0.88 14.39 14.76
C ASP A 93 1.56 14.58 16.13
N VAL A 94 2.26 15.71 16.27
CA VAL A 94 2.99 16.10 17.50
C VAL A 94 2.06 16.43 18.68
N ASP A 95 0.80 16.75 18.40
CA ASP A 95 -0.21 17.12 19.40
C ASP A 95 -1.10 15.91 19.77
N PHE A 96 -0.72 14.71 19.31
CA PHE A 96 -1.48 13.46 19.42
C PHE A 96 -2.84 13.47 18.70
N GLU A 97 -3.08 14.40 17.77
CA GLU A 97 -4.25 14.33 16.90
C GLU A 97 -4.07 13.16 15.93
N GLN A 98 -5.02 12.24 15.94
CA GLN A 98 -4.93 10.99 15.21
C GLN A 98 -5.46 11.15 13.79
N VAL A 99 -4.82 10.46 12.85
CA VAL A 99 -5.34 10.23 11.51
C VAL A 99 -5.19 8.75 11.17
N ARG A 100 -6.26 8.16 10.66
CA ARG A 100 -6.24 6.84 10.03
C ARG A 100 -6.10 7.04 8.54
N VAL A 101 -5.06 6.46 7.96
CA VAL A 101 -4.90 6.33 6.52
C VAL A 101 -5.24 4.90 6.13
N SER A 102 -6.09 4.74 5.13
CA SER A 102 -6.49 3.41 4.64
C SER A 102 -6.39 3.32 3.13
N VAL A 103 -6.08 2.13 2.63
CA VAL A 103 -6.14 1.77 1.22
C VAL A 103 -7.06 0.58 1.06
N ASP A 104 -8.18 0.79 0.36
CA ASP A 104 -9.15 -0.25 0.11
C ASP A 104 -8.64 -1.29 -0.89
N ALA A 105 -9.01 -2.56 -0.70
CA ALA A 105 -8.86 -3.59 -1.73
C ALA A 105 -10.02 -3.54 -2.75
N GLU A 106 -9.89 -4.35 -3.81
CA GLU A 106 -10.94 -4.73 -4.77
C GLU A 106 -11.88 -3.60 -5.27
N GLY A 107 -11.68 -3.17 -6.52
CA GLY A 107 -12.59 -2.30 -7.25
C GLY A 107 -12.45 -0.80 -6.96
N SER A 108 -12.28 -0.37 -5.70
CA SER A 108 -12.13 1.06 -5.37
C SER A 108 -10.66 1.52 -5.36
N ALA A 109 -9.77 0.71 -4.78
CA ALA A 109 -8.37 1.04 -4.51
C ALA A 109 -8.20 2.43 -3.84
N ALA A 110 -9.20 2.86 -3.08
CA ALA A 110 -9.29 4.22 -2.58
C ALA A 110 -8.27 4.46 -1.46
N ILE A 111 -7.51 5.55 -1.58
CA ILE A 111 -6.66 6.08 -0.52
C ILE A 111 -7.53 7.03 0.28
N THR A 112 -7.75 6.74 1.56
CA THR A 112 -8.56 7.56 2.45
C THR A 112 -7.73 8.06 3.62
N ALA A 113 -8.06 9.25 4.10
CA ALA A 113 -7.59 9.77 5.37
C ALA A 113 -8.81 10.21 6.19
N ALA A 114 -8.88 9.74 7.43
CA ALA A 114 -10.01 9.97 8.31
C ALA A 114 -9.54 10.23 9.74
N GLN A 115 -10.09 11.28 10.34
CA GLN A 115 -9.92 11.62 11.74
C GLN A 115 -11.23 11.41 12.52
N PRO A 116 -11.16 11.21 13.85
CA PRO A 116 -12.33 11.20 14.72
C PRO A 116 -13.24 12.43 14.50
N LYS A 117 -14.54 12.29 14.77
CA LYS A 117 -15.54 13.36 14.53
C LYS A 117 -15.23 14.67 15.25
N GLN A 118 -14.56 14.58 16.39
CA GLN A 118 -14.19 15.70 17.25
C GLN A 118 -12.85 16.35 16.90
N ALA A 119 -12.08 15.82 15.95
CA ALA A 119 -10.77 16.35 15.61
C ALA A 119 -10.87 17.78 15.06
N ALA A 120 -10.04 18.68 15.57
CA ALA A 120 -10.02 20.08 15.14
C ALA A 120 -9.20 20.29 13.85
N GLY A 121 -8.25 19.40 13.59
CA GLY A 121 -7.32 19.47 12.47
C GLY A 121 -6.19 18.46 12.65
N LEU A 122 -5.10 18.65 11.93
CA LEU A 122 -3.91 17.81 11.98
C LEU A 122 -2.68 18.67 11.69
N ALA A 123 -1.77 18.79 12.65
CA ALA A 123 -0.42 19.25 12.41
C ALA A 123 0.33 18.26 11.51
N SER A 124 1.50 18.65 11.00
CA SER A 124 2.21 17.85 10.00
C SER A 124 2.62 16.48 10.54
N THR A 125 2.16 15.41 9.89
CA THR A 125 2.54 14.02 10.20
C THR A 125 2.94 13.25 8.93
N SER A 126 3.61 12.11 9.10
CA SER A 126 3.99 11.22 8.02
C SER A 126 3.69 9.76 8.38
N THR A 127 3.42 8.92 7.38
CA THR A 127 3.13 7.49 7.57
C THR A 127 3.44 6.70 6.31
N SER A 128 3.74 5.41 6.47
CA SER A 128 3.93 4.47 5.35
C SER A 128 3.08 3.22 5.53
N LEU A 129 2.30 2.87 4.52
CA LEU A 129 1.56 1.62 4.45
C LEU A 129 2.28 0.67 3.50
N VAL A 130 2.39 -0.61 3.89
CA VAL A 130 3.03 -1.67 3.09
C VAL A 130 2.04 -2.80 2.86
N TRP A 131 1.98 -3.32 1.63
CA TRP A 131 1.09 -4.43 1.27
C TRP A 131 1.65 -5.32 0.16
N LEU A 132 0.97 -6.45 -0.03
CA LEU A 132 1.16 -7.32 -1.18
C LEU A 132 0.17 -6.95 -2.28
N THR A 133 0.62 -7.01 -3.54
CA THR A 133 -0.20 -6.78 -4.72
C THR A 133 -0.20 -8.02 -5.61
N ASP A 134 -1.38 -8.36 -6.13
CA ASP A 134 -1.55 -9.37 -7.18
C ASP A 134 -1.69 -8.70 -8.57
N ASP A 135 -1.55 -7.37 -8.65
CA ASP A 135 -1.59 -6.67 -9.93
C ASP A 135 -0.39 -7.11 -10.79
N GLU A 136 -0.65 -7.36 -12.07
CA GLU A 136 0.41 -7.44 -13.07
C GLU A 136 1.25 -6.16 -13.06
N TRP A 137 2.52 -6.27 -13.45
CA TRP A 137 3.38 -5.09 -13.55
C TRP A 137 2.81 -4.09 -14.57
N PRO A 138 2.72 -2.79 -14.24
CA PRO A 138 2.09 -1.83 -15.14
C PRO A 138 2.97 -1.57 -16.37
N THR A 139 2.33 -1.48 -17.54
CA THR A 139 3.02 -1.13 -18.80
C THR A 139 3.49 0.33 -18.84
N LYS A 140 2.87 1.20 -18.03
CA LYS A 140 3.27 2.60 -17.82
C LYS A 140 3.24 2.94 -16.34
N LEU A 141 4.37 3.45 -15.82
CA LEU A 141 4.46 3.88 -14.42
C LEU A 141 3.64 5.16 -14.17
N PRO A 142 2.91 5.23 -13.03
CA PRO A 142 2.11 6.40 -12.67
C PRO A 142 2.99 7.57 -12.20
N GLY A 143 2.45 8.78 -12.16
CA GLY A 143 3.13 9.92 -11.53
C GLY A 143 4.48 10.27 -12.16
N LYS A 144 5.36 10.90 -11.38
CA LYS A 144 6.73 11.28 -11.79
C LYS A 144 7.76 10.34 -11.17
N ASP A 145 8.94 10.22 -11.78
CA ASP A 145 10.05 9.50 -11.16
C ASP A 145 10.43 10.14 -9.84
N TRP A 146 10.58 9.32 -8.79
CA TRP A 146 11.10 9.74 -7.50
C TRP A 146 12.63 9.56 -7.48
N ARG A 147 13.35 10.63 -7.14
CA ARG A 147 14.83 10.66 -7.11
C ARG A 147 15.35 10.75 -5.68
#